data_AF-A0A1B6DML4-F1
#
_entry.id   AF-A0A1B6DML4-F1
#
_cell.length_a   1.000
_cell.length_b   1.000
_cell.length_c   1.000
_cell.angle_alpha   90.00
_cell.angle_beta   90.00
_cell.angle_gamma   90.00
#
_symmetry.space_group_name_H-M   'P 1'
#
loop_
_entity.id
_entity.type
_entity.pdbx_description
1 polymer ?
#
loop_
_entity_poly.entity_id
_entity_poly.type
_entity_poly.pdbx_seq_one_letter_code
_entity_poly.pdbx_strand_id
1 'polypeptide(L)'
;FQMPFVTPWFPEKVLVPTSGLLDYAISMRPDYHQAIIDTIKYYEWKRIIYLYDSHDGLLRLQQIFQSLRPGIHAIHVEMVKRFQNTSEVLDFLHSLEEISRWSHKYIVLDCPTDTAKEIIVSHVRDITLGKRTYHYLLSGLIMDDKWETEVIEYGAINITGFRIVESSKRHVKDFLEEWSKP
;
A
#
# COMPACT_ATOMS: atom_id res chain seq x y z
N PHE A 1 -0.63 15.33 -31.12
CA PHE A 1 -1.99 15.86 -30.87
C PHE A 1 -1.94 16.65 -29.57
N GLN A 2 -2.43 17.89 -29.56
CA GLN A 2 -2.48 18.75 -28.36
C GLN A 2 -3.87 18.64 -27.72
N MET A 3 -4.18 17.47 -27.16
CA MET A 3 -5.50 17.20 -26.57
C MET A 3 -5.31 16.83 -25.10
N PRO A 4 -6.00 17.51 -24.16
CA PRO A 4 -5.90 17.17 -22.75
C PRO A 4 -6.46 15.78 -22.50
N PHE A 5 -5.70 14.97 -21.76
CA PHE A 5 -6.07 13.61 -21.36
C PHE A 5 -6.11 13.55 -19.83
N VAL A 6 -7.27 13.25 -19.26
CA VAL A 6 -7.44 13.13 -17.81
C VAL A 6 -7.58 11.66 -17.45
N THR A 7 -6.77 11.16 -16.52
CA THR A 7 -6.79 9.75 -16.10
C THR A 7 -6.83 9.61 -14.58
N PRO A 8 -7.67 8.70 -14.04
CA PRO A 8 -7.62 8.32 -12.63
C PRO A 8 -6.56 7.24 -12.33
N TRP A 9 -5.86 6.74 -13.35
CA TRP A 9 -4.88 5.65 -13.20
C TRP A 9 -3.57 6.14 -12.58
N PHE A 10 -2.69 5.18 -12.24
CA PHE A 10 -1.36 5.43 -11.71
C PHE A 10 -0.70 6.57 -12.49
N PRO A 11 -0.12 7.58 -11.81
CA PRO A 11 0.70 8.57 -12.47
C PRO A 11 1.98 7.84 -12.87
N GLU A 12 1.92 7.08 -13.96
CA GLU A 12 3.11 6.82 -14.74
C GLU A 12 3.59 8.22 -15.05
N LYS A 13 4.70 8.63 -14.42
CA LYS A 13 5.38 9.86 -14.78
C LYS A 13 5.73 9.65 -16.24
N VAL A 14 4.84 10.07 -17.14
CA VAL A 14 5.07 10.07 -18.57
C VAL A 14 6.36 10.85 -18.67
N LEU A 15 7.43 10.15 -19.06
CA LEU A 15 8.76 10.72 -19.10
C LEU A 15 8.61 12.05 -19.81
N VAL A 16 8.85 13.14 -19.08
CA VAL A 16 8.76 14.49 -19.66
C VAL A 16 9.60 14.40 -20.92
N PRO A 17 9.02 14.56 -22.11
CA PRO A 17 9.77 14.32 -23.32
C PRO A 17 11.00 15.21 -23.24
N THR A 18 12.19 14.63 -23.40
CA THR A 18 13.49 15.31 -23.40
C THR A 18 13.52 16.50 -24.37
N SER A 19 12.51 16.59 -25.25
CA SER A 19 12.21 17.62 -26.23
C SER A 19 11.50 18.88 -25.69
N GLY A 20 11.11 18.96 -24.41
CA GLY A 20 10.44 20.16 -23.86
C GLY A 20 9.01 20.37 -24.40
N LEU A 21 8.36 19.31 -24.90
CA LEU A 21 6.96 19.35 -25.33
C LEU A 21 6.04 19.40 -24.11
N LEU A 22 5.04 20.27 -24.17
CA LEU A 22 3.96 20.36 -23.18
C LEU A 22 3.28 18.99 -23.03
N ASP A 23 3.24 18.49 -21.80
CA ASP A 23 2.46 17.32 -21.44
C ASP A 23 0.99 17.74 -21.30
N TYR A 24 0.11 17.04 -22.02
CA TYR A 24 -1.34 17.30 -21.98
C TYR A 24 -2.06 16.28 -21.08
N ALA A 25 -1.33 15.41 -20.38
CA ALA A 25 -1.90 14.46 -19.44
C ALA A 25 -2.02 15.07 -18.03
N ILE A 26 -3.20 14.91 -17.41
CA ILE A 26 -3.44 15.21 -16.01
C ILE A 26 -3.85 13.92 -15.31
N SER A 27 -3.06 13.46 -14.33
CA SER A 27 -3.46 12.37 -13.45
C SER A 27 -4.24 12.93 -12.26
N MET A 28 -5.42 12.35 -12.00
CA MET A 28 -6.22 12.67 -10.82
C MET A 28 -5.76 11.91 -9.57
N ARG A 29 -4.94 10.87 -9.73
CA ARG A 29 -4.45 10.08 -8.61
C ARG A 29 -3.24 10.81 -7.99
N PRO A 30 -3.29 11.18 -6.70
CA PRO A 30 -2.18 11.86 -6.07
C PRO A 30 -0.97 10.93 -6.02
N ASP A 31 0.22 11.53 -5.95
CA ASP A 31 1.44 10.76 -5.81
C ASP A 31 1.66 10.37 -4.34
N TYR A 32 1.47 9.09 -4.02
CA TYR A 32 1.36 8.60 -2.64
C TYR A 32 2.58 7.83 -2.14
N HIS A 33 3.61 7.66 -2.97
CA HIS A 33 4.87 7.05 -2.52
C HIS A 33 5.53 7.88 -1.41
N GLN A 34 5.38 9.22 -1.43
CA GLN A 34 5.85 10.09 -0.35
C GLN A 34 5.10 9.83 0.94
N ALA A 35 3.77 9.66 0.88
CA ALA A 35 2.97 9.33 2.05
C ALA A 35 3.39 7.99 2.69
N ILE A 36 3.74 6.99 1.87
CA ILE A 36 4.30 5.72 2.34
C ILE A 36 5.62 5.98 3.10
N ILE A 37 6.55 6.72 2.51
CA ILE A 37 7.85 7.03 3.12
C ILE A 37 7.67 7.78 4.44
N ASP A 38 6.80 8.79 4.47
CA ASP A 38 6.57 9.60 5.66
C ASP A 38 5.88 8.79 6.76
N THR A 39 5.03 7.84 6.42
CA THR A 39 4.43 6.90 7.38
C THR A 39 5.48 5.97 7.97
N ILE A 40 6.39 5.43 7.15
CA ILE A 40 7.51 4.59 7.62
C ILE A 40 8.43 5.38 8.56
N LYS A 41 8.71 6.66 8.24
CA LYS A 41 9.48 7.55 9.11
C LYS A 41 8.74 7.88 10.41
N TYR A 42 7.44 8.14 10.33
CA TYR A 42 6.60 8.44 11.49
C TYR A 42 6.60 7.31 12.52
N TYR A 43 6.54 6.06 12.05
CA TYR A 43 6.67 4.88 12.91
C TYR A 43 8.11 4.49 13.23
N GLU A 44 9.11 5.23 12.74
CA GLU A 44 10.55 4.97 12.92
C GLU A 44 10.98 3.56 12.48
N TRP A 45 10.34 3.02 11.43
CA TRP A 45 10.66 1.71 10.89
C TRP A 45 12.04 1.70 10.23
N LYS A 46 12.98 0.97 10.84
CA LYS A 46 14.36 0.85 10.31
C LYS A 46 14.48 -0.21 9.22
N ARG A 47 13.66 -1.27 9.30
CA ARG A 47 13.67 -2.41 8.39
C ARG A 47 12.26 -2.68 7.89
N ILE A 48 12.09 -2.81 6.59
CA ILE A 48 10.78 -3.11 5.99
C ILE A 48 10.89 -4.29 5.04
N ILE A 49 9.78 -5.00 4.89
CA ILE A 49 9.59 -6.10 3.94
C ILE A 49 8.58 -5.61 2.91
N TYR A 50 8.96 -5.61 1.63
CA TYR A 50 8.09 -5.14 0.55
C TYR A 50 7.50 -6.34 -0.21
N LEU A 51 6.19 -6.46 -0.19
CA LEU A 51 5.44 -7.48 -0.93
C LEU A 51 4.63 -6.81 -2.03
N TYR A 52 4.71 -7.33 -3.25
CA TYR A 52 3.98 -6.75 -4.38
C TYR A 52 3.48 -7.80 -5.37
N ASP A 53 2.40 -7.50 -6.09
CA ASP A 53 1.79 -8.42 -7.07
C ASP A 53 2.00 -7.97 -8.54
N SER A 54 2.03 -6.67 -8.77
CA SER A 54 1.95 -6.04 -10.09
C SER A 54 3.29 -5.47 -10.58
N HIS A 55 3.42 -5.28 -11.90
CA HIS A 55 4.59 -4.63 -12.48
C HIS A 55 4.72 -3.16 -12.01
N ASP A 56 3.60 -2.47 -11.84
CA ASP A 56 3.54 -1.10 -11.31
C ASP A 56 4.11 -1.01 -9.89
N GLY A 57 3.98 -2.08 -9.10
CA GLY A 57 4.52 -2.11 -7.74
C GLY A 57 6.05 -2.07 -7.70
N LEU A 58 6.72 -2.62 -8.72
CA LEU A 58 8.18 -2.51 -8.84
C LEU A 58 8.62 -1.07 -9.14
N LEU A 59 7.89 -0.37 -10.02
CA LEU A 59 8.17 1.03 -10.33
C LEU A 59 8.00 1.92 -9.10
N ARG A 60 6.98 1.65 -8.28
CA ARG A 60 6.75 2.35 -7.02
C ARG A 60 7.86 2.09 -6.00
N LEU A 61 8.29 0.84 -5.88
CA LEU A 61 9.44 0.48 -5.05
C LEU A 61 10.69 1.25 -5.47
N GLN A 62 10.94 1.36 -6.79
CA GLN A 62 12.05 2.15 -7.31
C GLN A 62 11.94 3.64 -6.92
N GLN A 63 10.74 4.23 -6.99
CA GLN A 63 10.50 5.61 -6.55
C GLN A 63 10.74 5.77 -5.04
N ILE A 64 10.36 4.78 -4.23
CA ILE A 64 10.64 4.75 -2.80
C ILE A 64 12.16 4.74 -2.59
N PHE A 65 12.90 3.83 -3.22
CA PHE A 65 14.37 3.78 -3.12
C PHE A 65 15.07 5.07 -3.56
N GLN A 66 14.62 5.70 -4.64
CA GLN A 66 15.19 6.97 -5.11
C GLN A 66 14.92 8.13 -4.14
N SER A 67 13.76 8.10 -3.48
CA SER A 67 13.35 9.12 -2.50
C SER A 67 14.04 8.92 -1.14
N LEU A 68 14.45 7.69 -0.83
CA LEU A 68 15.31 7.35 0.30
C LEU A 68 16.73 7.86 0.03
N ARG A 69 16.98 9.13 0.31
CA ARG A 69 18.34 9.69 0.26
C ARG A 69 19.24 8.96 1.28
N PRO A 70 20.52 8.70 0.95
CA PRO A 70 21.47 8.21 1.93
C PRO A 70 21.65 9.27 3.03
N GLY A 71 21.12 9.00 4.22
CA GLY A 71 21.14 9.89 5.37
C GLY A 71 21.00 9.09 6.68
N ILE A 72 21.03 9.78 7.82
CA ILE A 72 21.14 9.20 9.18
C ILE A 72 19.95 8.28 9.55
N HIS A 73 18.83 8.39 8.84
CA HIS A 73 17.65 7.52 8.99
C HIS A 73 17.34 6.75 7.69
N ALA A 74 18.35 6.08 7.13
CA ALA A 74 18.15 5.22 5.96
C ALA A 74 17.24 4.04 6.33
N ILE A 75 16.04 4.02 5.72
CA ILE A 75 15.12 2.88 5.79
C ILE A 75 15.76 1.74 4.99
N HIS A 76 15.95 0.59 5.62
CA HIS A 76 16.48 -0.59 4.98
C HIS A 76 15.34 -1.49 4.49
N VAL A 77 15.32 -1.80 3.20
CA VAL A 77 14.42 -2.82 2.65
C VAL A 77 15.11 -4.16 2.79
N GLU A 78 14.68 -4.97 3.76
CA GLU A 78 15.32 -6.23 4.12
C GLU A 78 15.00 -7.33 3.10
N MET A 79 13.74 -7.38 2.66
CA MET A 79 13.30 -8.33 1.65
C MET A 79 12.28 -7.72 0.71
N VAL A 80 12.34 -8.14 -0.55
CA VAL A 80 11.41 -7.77 -1.61
C VAL A 80 10.93 -9.07 -2.24
N LYS A 81 9.62 -9.34 -2.19
CA LYS A 81 9.04 -10.54 -2.79
C LYS A 81 7.86 -10.17 -3.67
N ARG A 82 7.92 -10.62 -4.94
CA ARG A 82 6.75 -10.67 -5.81
C ARG A 82 5.94 -11.90 -5.47
N PHE A 83 4.62 -11.77 -5.38
CA PHE A 83 3.71 -12.90 -5.20
C PHE A 83 2.65 -12.90 -6.30
N GLN A 84 2.13 -14.07 -6.63
CA GLN A 84 1.00 -14.20 -7.58
C GLN A 84 -0.31 -14.53 -6.86
N ASN A 85 -0.21 -15.22 -5.72
CA ASN A 85 -1.36 -15.71 -4.98
C ASN A 85 -1.19 -15.48 -3.48
N THR A 86 -2.31 -15.45 -2.74
CA THR A 86 -2.34 -15.31 -1.28
C THR A 86 -1.54 -16.41 -0.56
N SER A 87 -1.56 -17.65 -1.06
CA SER A 87 -0.81 -18.77 -0.47
C SER A 87 0.71 -18.54 -0.49
N GLU A 88 1.27 -17.98 -1.56
CA GLU A 88 2.72 -17.70 -1.64
C GLU A 88 3.18 -16.64 -0.65
N VAL A 89 2.25 -15.76 -0.26
CA VAL A 89 2.47 -14.78 0.81
C VAL A 89 2.50 -15.51 2.14
N LEU A 90 1.51 -16.35 2.44
CA LEU A 90 1.47 -17.12 3.70
C LEU A 90 2.71 -17.99 3.87
N ASP A 91 3.12 -18.74 2.85
CA ASP A 91 4.34 -19.57 2.87
C ASP A 91 5.59 -18.74 3.20
N PHE A 92 5.65 -17.49 2.69
CA PHE A 92 6.73 -16.56 3.02
C PHE A 92 6.64 -16.00 4.44
N LEU A 93 5.43 -15.77 4.96
CA LEU A 93 5.26 -15.37 6.35
C LEU A 93 5.66 -16.51 7.31
N HIS A 94 5.39 -17.77 6.94
CA HIS A 94 5.86 -18.92 7.73
C HIS A 94 7.39 -19.01 7.75
N SER A 95 8.05 -18.86 6.60
CA SER A 95 9.52 -18.88 6.57
C SER A 95 10.14 -17.74 7.39
N LEU A 96 9.47 -16.59 7.46
CA LEU A 96 9.84 -15.49 8.34
C LEU A 96 9.73 -15.82 9.83
N GLU A 97 8.71 -16.58 10.23
CA GLU A 97 8.53 -17.06 11.60
C GLU A 97 9.59 -18.10 11.99
N GLU A 98 9.99 -18.97 11.06
CA GLU A 98 11.08 -19.93 11.25
C GLU A 98 12.42 -19.22 11.50
N ILE A 99 12.69 -18.12 10.77
CA ILE A 99 13.91 -17.34 10.93
C ILE A 99 13.88 -16.53 12.23
N SER A 100 12.76 -15.85 12.52
CA SER A 100 12.71 -14.92 13.66
C SER A 100 11.29 -14.71 14.21
N ARG A 101 10.80 -15.67 15.00
CA ARG A 101 9.46 -15.60 15.62
C ARG A 101 9.15 -14.35 16.44
N TRP A 102 10.12 -13.85 17.21
CA TRP A 102 9.88 -12.75 18.17
C TRP A 102 10.21 -11.36 17.63
N SER A 103 10.76 -11.26 16.41
CA SER A 103 11.12 -9.98 15.80
C SER A 103 9.86 -9.27 15.29
N HIS A 104 9.86 -7.93 15.39
CA HIS A 104 8.84 -7.12 14.75
C HIS A 104 9.06 -7.12 13.23
N LYS A 105 7.99 -7.41 12.49
CA LYS A 105 7.99 -7.52 11.03
C LYS A 105 7.08 -6.44 10.47
N TYR A 106 7.69 -5.49 9.78
CA TYR A 106 7.00 -4.36 9.15
C TYR A 106 6.82 -4.65 7.67
N ILE A 107 5.59 -4.93 7.26
CA ILE A 107 5.27 -5.38 5.90
C ILE A 107 4.59 -4.25 5.14
N VAL A 108 5.21 -3.79 4.07
CA VAL A 108 4.56 -2.92 3.08
C VAL A 108 3.92 -3.83 2.03
N LEU A 109 2.60 -3.81 1.96
CA LEU A 109 1.81 -4.64 1.06
C LEU A 109 1.30 -3.80 -0.11
N ASP A 110 1.81 -4.10 -1.30
CA ASP A 110 1.50 -3.44 -2.55
C ASP A 110 0.70 -4.31 -3.50
N CYS A 111 -0.60 -4.40 -3.24
CA CYS A 111 -1.56 -5.14 -4.04
C CYS A 111 -2.96 -4.49 -3.97
N PRO A 112 -3.91 -4.93 -4.80
CA PRO A 112 -5.31 -4.52 -4.74
C PRO A 112 -5.93 -4.77 -3.35
N THR A 113 -6.92 -3.95 -3.03
CA THR A 113 -7.63 -3.97 -1.74
C THR A 113 -8.19 -5.36 -1.40
N ASP A 114 -8.77 -6.06 -2.38
CA ASP A 114 -9.39 -7.38 -2.16
C ASP A 114 -8.35 -8.45 -1.79
N THR A 115 -7.22 -8.47 -2.50
CA THR A 115 -6.10 -9.38 -2.20
C THR A 115 -5.46 -9.06 -0.86
N ALA A 116 -5.30 -7.77 -0.52
CA ALA A 116 -4.79 -7.36 0.78
C ALA A 116 -5.67 -7.85 1.93
N LYS A 117 -7.00 -7.74 1.77
CA LYS A 117 -7.98 -8.25 2.72
C LYS A 117 -7.85 -9.75 2.90
N GLU A 118 -7.76 -10.50 1.80
CA GLU A 118 -7.63 -11.97 1.84
C GLU A 118 -6.35 -12.41 2.56
N ILE A 119 -5.22 -11.74 2.28
CA ILE A 119 -3.92 -12.01 2.94
C ILE A 119 -4.02 -11.80 4.44
N ILE A 120 -4.58 -10.66 4.87
CA ILE A 120 -4.69 -10.34 6.30
C ILE A 120 -5.62 -11.32 7.01
N VAL A 121 -6.78 -11.62 6.43
CA VAL A 121 -7.74 -12.57 7.02
C VAL A 121 -7.10 -13.96 7.14
N SER A 122 -6.41 -14.41 6.09
CA SER A 122 -5.75 -15.71 6.08
C SER A 122 -4.61 -15.77 7.10
N HIS A 123 -3.82 -14.70 7.23
CA HIS A 123 -2.80 -14.59 8.28
C HIS A 123 -3.44 -14.72 9.67
N VAL A 124 -4.46 -13.93 9.98
CA VAL A 124 -5.06 -13.92 11.33
C VAL A 124 -5.73 -15.25 11.66
N ARG A 125 -6.25 -15.98 10.66
CA ARG A 125 -6.80 -17.33 10.85
C ARG A 125 -5.73 -18.38 11.06
N ASP A 126 -4.51 -18.15 10.58
CA ASP A 126 -3.38 -19.01 10.85
C ASP A 126 -2.92 -18.88 12.32
N ILE A 127 -2.84 -20.02 13.00
CA ILE A 127 -2.47 -20.08 14.43
C ILE A 127 -0.94 -20.06 14.60
N THR A 128 -0.19 -20.43 13.57
CA THR A 128 1.27 -20.51 13.61
C THR A 128 1.94 -19.16 13.41
N LEU A 129 1.27 -18.21 12.74
CA LEU A 129 1.76 -16.86 12.51
C LEU A 129 1.53 -15.95 13.72
N GLY A 130 2.54 -15.14 14.05
CA GLY A 130 2.45 -14.16 15.14
C GLY A 130 1.56 -12.98 14.74
N LYS A 131 0.56 -12.63 15.56
CA LYS A 131 -0.33 -11.48 15.25
C LYS A 131 0.21 -10.15 15.77
N ARG A 132 0.85 -10.18 16.94
CA ARG A 132 1.35 -8.98 17.65
C ARG A 132 2.70 -8.48 17.17
N THR A 133 3.45 -9.33 16.48
CA THR A 133 4.78 -9.02 15.96
C THR A 133 4.73 -8.41 14.55
N TYR A 134 3.56 -8.40 13.91
CA TYR A 134 3.39 -7.90 12.55
C TYR A 134 2.65 -6.58 12.50
N HIS A 135 3.07 -5.73 11.59
CA HIS A 135 2.39 -4.50 11.24
C HIS A 135 2.37 -4.35 9.72
N TYR A 136 1.17 -4.32 9.17
CA TYR A 136 0.92 -4.14 7.74
C TYR A 136 0.74 -2.66 7.40
N LEU A 137 1.45 -2.18 6.39
CA LEU A 137 1.20 -0.92 5.71
C LEU A 137 0.68 -1.22 4.32
N LEU A 138 -0.59 -0.93 4.08
CA LEU A 138 -1.23 -1.09 2.78
C LEU A 138 -0.87 0.11 1.91
N SER A 139 -0.24 -0.15 0.76
CA SER A 139 0.09 0.90 -0.21
C SER A 139 -1.16 1.44 -0.93
N GLY A 140 -2.24 0.65 -0.96
CA GLY A 140 -3.49 1.00 -1.62
C GLY A 140 -4.13 2.28 -1.06
N LEU A 141 -4.63 3.12 -1.96
CA LEU A 141 -5.25 4.42 -1.64
C LEU A 141 -6.72 4.34 -1.22
N ILE A 142 -7.24 3.11 -1.11
CA ILE A 142 -8.67 2.81 -0.95
C ILE A 142 -8.84 1.95 0.30
N MET A 143 -8.57 2.55 1.46
CA MET A 143 -9.19 2.12 2.70
C MET A 143 -10.59 2.74 2.80
N ASP A 144 -11.60 1.98 2.38
CA ASP A 144 -13.00 2.37 2.53
C ASP A 144 -13.58 1.89 3.87
N ASP A 145 -14.73 2.43 4.27
CA ASP A 145 -15.42 2.13 5.55
C ASP A 145 -15.73 0.61 5.74
N LYS A 146 -15.68 -0.18 4.66
CA LYS A 146 -15.78 -1.66 4.70
C LYS A 146 -14.63 -2.36 5.41
N TRP A 147 -13.50 -1.68 5.64
CA TRP A 147 -12.41 -2.23 6.45
C TRP A 147 -12.76 -2.27 7.95
N GLU A 148 -13.63 -1.38 8.42
CA GLU A 148 -13.96 -1.26 9.85
C GLU A 148 -15.18 -2.10 10.26
N THR A 149 -16.04 -2.48 9.31
CA THR A 149 -17.41 -2.92 9.63
C THR A 149 -17.65 -4.43 9.52
N GLU A 150 -16.81 -5.19 8.82
CA GLU A 150 -17.16 -6.58 8.44
C GLU A 150 -16.33 -7.71 9.08
N VAL A 151 -15.16 -7.46 9.68
CA VAL A 151 -14.23 -8.55 10.00
C VAL A 151 -13.46 -8.34 11.32
N ILE A 152 -13.73 -9.19 12.32
CA ILE A 152 -13.08 -9.19 13.65
C ILE A 152 -11.56 -9.37 13.50
N GLU A 153 -11.14 -10.10 12.46
CA GLU A 153 -9.74 -10.39 12.17
C GLU A 153 -8.89 -9.13 11.98
N TYR A 154 -9.44 -8.01 11.50
CA TYR A 154 -8.68 -6.77 11.32
C TYR A 154 -8.29 -6.10 12.65
N GLY A 155 -9.02 -6.36 13.73
CA GLY A 155 -8.66 -5.87 15.08
C GLY A 155 -7.55 -6.69 15.76
N ALA A 156 -7.17 -7.84 15.20
CA ALA A 156 -6.19 -8.74 15.81
C ALA A 156 -4.74 -8.41 15.42
N ILE A 157 -4.54 -7.54 14.43
CA ILE A 157 -3.22 -7.22 13.85
C ILE A 157 -3.14 -5.73 13.52
N ASN A 158 -1.92 -5.17 13.57
CA ASN A 158 -1.74 -3.75 13.26
C ASN A 158 -1.80 -3.54 11.74
N ILE A 159 -2.70 -2.67 11.29
CA ILE A 159 -2.89 -2.33 9.88
C ILE A 159 -2.91 -0.81 9.76
N THR A 160 -2.07 -0.27 8.88
CA THR A 160 -2.08 1.13 8.45
C THR A 160 -2.38 1.17 6.95
N GLY A 161 -3.10 2.18 6.49
CA GLY A 161 -3.22 2.45 5.06
C GLY A 161 -3.69 3.87 4.82
N PHE A 162 -4.04 4.16 3.57
CA PHE A 162 -4.38 5.51 3.13
C PHE A 162 -5.81 5.56 2.63
N ARG A 163 -6.48 6.68 2.92
CA ARG A 163 -7.82 7.00 2.43
C ARG A 163 -7.82 8.40 1.85
N ILE A 164 -8.15 8.52 0.57
CA ILE A 164 -8.26 9.82 -0.11
C ILE A 164 -9.64 10.44 0.12
N VAL A 165 -10.68 9.60 0.15
CA VAL A 165 -12.07 10.06 0.27
C VAL A 165 -12.41 10.22 1.74
N GLU A 166 -12.63 11.45 2.17
CA GLU A 166 -13.06 11.73 3.54
C GLU A 166 -14.59 11.73 3.63
N SER A 167 -15.18 10.61 4.09
CA SER A 167 -16.63 10.43 4.25
C SER A 167 -17.27 11.37 5.28
N SER A 168 -16.48 12.08 6.09
CA SER A 168 -16.97 13.08 7.05
C SER A 168 -17.49 14.35 6.35
N LYS A 169 -16.99 14.67 5.15
CA LYS A 169 -17.29 15.93 4.46
C LYS A 169 -18.69 15.93 3.88
N ARG A 170 -19.41 17.03 4.09
CA ARG A 170 -20.81 17.20 3.65
C ARG A 170 -21.02 16.87 2.17
N HIS A 171 -20.20 17.42 1.28
CA HIS A 171 -20.34 17.16 -0.16
C HIS A 171 -20.10 15.68 -0.54
N VAL A 172 -19.23 14.98 0.17
CA VAL A 172 -18.99 13.54 -0.04
C VAL A 172 -20.21 12.74 0.45
N LYS A 173 -20.77 13.11 1.61
CA LYS A 173 -21.99 12.50 2.14
C LYS A 173 -23.17 12.68 1.19
N ASP A 174 -23.44 13.92 0.79
CA ASP A 174 -24.54 14.25 -0.12
C ASP A 174 -24.41 13.45 -1.44
N PHE A 175 -23.19 13.35 -1.98
CA PHE A 175 -22.90 12.54 -3.17
C PHE A 175 -23.13 11.04 -2.94
N LEU A 176 -22.63 10.47 -1.84
CA LEU A 176 -22.80 9.05 -1.53
C LEU A 176 -24.26 8.68 -1.26
N GLU A 177 -25.01 9.56 -0.60
CA GLU A 177 -26.45 9.38 -0.34
C GLU A 177 -27.27 9.41 -1.64
N GLU A 178 -26.91 10.28 -2.59
CA GLU A 178 -27.55 10.32 -3.90
C GLU A 178 -27.16 9.10 -4.75
N TRP A 179 -25.88 8.74 -4.76
CA TRP A 179 -25.35 7.59 -5.49
C TRP A 179 -25.89 6.24 -5.00
N SER A 180 -26.21 6.13 -3.70
CA SER A 180 -26.75 4.91 -3.10
C SER A 180 -28.25 4.70 -3.39
N LYS A 181 -28.94 5.66 -4.02
CA LYS A 181 -30.34 5.48 -4.41
C LYS A 181 -30.42 4.58 -5.65
N PRO A 182 -31.37 3.62 -5.67
CA PRO A 182 -31.54 2.68 -6.78
C PRO A 182 -32.02 3.34 -8.07
#